data_AF-A0A3D1IIW8-F1
#
_entry.id   AF-A0A3D1IIW8-F1
#
_cell.length_a   1.000
_cell.length_b   1.000
_cell.length_c   1.000
_cell.angle_alpha   90.00
_cell.angle_beta   90.00
_cell.angle_gamma   90.00
#
_symmetry.space_group_name_H-M   'P 1'
#
loop_
_entity.id
_entity.type
_entity.pdbx_description
1 polymer ?
#
loop_
_entity_poly.entity_id
_entity_poly.type
_entity_poly.pdbx_seq_one_letter_code
_entity_poly.pdbx_strand_id
1 'polypeptide(L)'
;LWGWDATVSDVVDAAMWQETFAVYVEDKHDLGMDAFFDDNSPFAFQDMTARMIETIRKEHWDADDVTRTRLLTEYVDSVVTHGVGCADHTCGNARLLEYVLEEGARNGVPVPALDQFQAAMEEAIGTDIESAARAMEAFVRRNESGPRYTENIEGLRMEERRPETPVAQTSDLTREAGAWDAVWVGAPILGLLAVWRLRRRRG
;
A
#
# COMPACT_ATOMS: atom_id res chain seq x y z
N LEU A 1 11.14 3.73 18.37
CA LEU A 1 12.16 2.65 18.32
C LEU A 1 12.67 2.44 16.90
N TRP A 2 11.89 1.86 15.99
CA TRP A 2 12.32 1.55 14.61
C TRP A 2 13.12 2.62 13.87
N GLY A 3 12.66 3.88 13.85
CA GLY A 3 13.37 4.93 13.09
C GLY A 3 14.82 5.12 13.56
N TRP A 4 15.08 4.96 14.85
CA TRP A 4 16.43 4.99 15.41
C TRP A 4 17.19 3.71 15.08
N ASP A 5 16.59 2.55 15.30
CA ASP A 5 17.21 1.25 14.99
C ASP A 5 17.63 1.12 13.51
N ALA A 6 16.79 1.63 12.59
CA ALA A 6 17.04 1.59 11.15
C ALA A 6 18.10 2.59 10.66
N THR A 7 18.43 3.63 11.44
CA THR A 7 19.33 4.72 10.98
C THR A 7 20.59 4.86 11.82
N VAL A 8 20.54 4.46 13.08
CA VAL A 8 21.61 4.48 14.07
C VAL A 8 21.45 3.23 14.93
N SER A 9 21.80 2.07 14.36
CA SER A 9 21.57 0.73 14.93
C SER A 9 22.13 0.52 16.35
N ASP A 10 23.08 1.37 16.77
CA ASP A 10 23.81 1.21 18.01
C ASP A 10 23.07 1.79 19.22
N VAL A 11 21.95 2.52 19.00
CA VAL A 11 21.18 3.18 20.07
C VAL A 11 19.94 2.40 20.52
N VAL A 12 19.46 1.45 19.71
CA VAL A 12 18.33 0.57 20.05
C VAL A 12 18.87 -0.85 20.04
N ASP A 13 18.77 -1.53 21.18
CA ASP A 13 19.25 -2.91 21.31
C ASP A 13 18.09 -3.91 21.38
N ALA A 14 18.43 -5.21 21.33
CA ALA A 14 17.49 -6.31 21.43
C ALA A 14 16.66 -6.28 22.73
N ALA A 15 17.21 -5.76 23.84
CA ALA A 15 16.50 -5.70 25.11
C ALA A 15 15.36 -4.66 25.07
N MET A 16 15.51 -3.57 24.32
CA MET A 16 14.43 -2.58 24.12
C MET A 16 13.26 -3.17 23.32
N TRP A 17 13.54 -4.00 22.31
CA TRP A 17 12.49 -4.71 21.58
C TRP A 17 11.84 -5.80 22.43
N GLN A 18 12.63 -6.57 23.18
CA GLN A 18 12.10 -7.56 24.12
C GLN A 18 11.19 -6.93 25.17
N GLU A 19 11.57 -5.78 25.74
CA GLU A 19 10.74 -5.07 26.72
C GLU A 19 9.46 -4.53 26.07
N THR A 20 9.52 -4.09 24.81
CA THR A 20 8.32 -3.66 24.06
C THR A 20 7.36 -4.83 23.88
N PHE A 21 7.85 -6.01 23.49
CA PHE A 21 7.06 -7.23 23.42
C PHE A 21 6.45 -7.59 24.77
N ALA A 22 7.25 -7.61 25.84
CA ALA A 22 6.78 -7.98 27.17
C ALA A 22 5.67 -7.04 27.68
N VAL A 23 5.77 -5.74 27.42
CA VAL A 23 4.76 -4.76 27.86
C VAL A 23 3.48 -4.85 27.02
N TYR A 24 3.58 -4.86 25.69
CA TYR A 24 2.41 -4.69 24.82
C TYR A 24 1.77 -6.01 24.35
N VAL A 25 2.49 -7.12 24.41
CA VAL A 25 2.03 -8.43 23.91
C VAL A 25 1.93 -9.45 25.04
N GLU A 26 2.87 -9.48 25.97
CA GLU A 26 2.76 -10.35 27.17
C GLU A 26 1.98 -9.72 28.31
N ASP A 27 1.62 -8.43 28.19
CA ASP A 27 0.97 -7.66 29.24
C ASP A 27 1.66 -7.81 30.61
N LYS A 28 2.99 -7.64 30.63
CA LYS A 28 3.86 -7.79 31.83
C LYS A 28 3.39 -7.02 33.08
N HIS A 29 2.51 -6.03 32.91
CA HIS A 29 2.00 -5.18 33.98
C HIS A 29 0.53 -5.45 34.33
N ASP A 30 -0.09 -6.50 33.77
CA ASP A 30 -1.48 -6.90 34.00
C ASP A 30 -2.47 -5.75 33.78
N LEU A 31 -2.28 -4.98 32.71
CA LEU A 31 -3.06 -3.79 32.38
C LEU A 31 -4.30 -4.10 31.53
N GLY A 32 -4.45 -5.35 31.07
CA GLY A 32 -5.50 -5.77 30.17
C GLY A 32 -5.24 -5.29 28.74
N MET A 33 -4.01 -5.45 28.25
CA MET A 33 -3.61 -4.89 26.95
C MET A 33 -4.44 -5.41 25.78
N ASP A 34 -4.81 -6.70 25.79
CA ASP A 34 -5.68 -7.29 24.76
C ASP A 34 -7.03 -6.56 24.69
N ALA A 35 -7.73 -6.46 25.83
CA ALA A 35 -9.01 -5.76 25.92
C ALA A 35 -8.88 -4.27 25.56
N PHE A 36 -7.77 -3.63 25.97
CA PHE A 36 -7.51 -2.24 25.64
C PHE A 36 -7.41 -2.04 24.12
N PHE A 37 -6.65 -2.88 23.41
CA PHE A 37 -6.52 -2.74 21.96
C PHE A 37 -7.82 -3.11 21.24
N ASP A 38 -8.51 -4.17 21.65
CA ASP A 38 -9.80 -4.55 21.08
C ASP A 38 -10.84 -3.41 21.15
N ASP A 39 -10.92 -2.72 22.29
CA ASP A 39 -11.89 -1.65 22.52
C ASP A 39 -11.51 -0.34 21.82
N ASN A 40 -10.21 -0.06 21.66
CA ASN A 40 -9.73 1.26 21.22
C ASN A 40 -9.16 1.26 19.81
N SER A 41 -8.29 0.31 19.47
CA SER A 41 -7.68 0.20 18.14
C SER A 41 -6.97 -1.15 17.96
N PRO A 42 -7.65 -2.19 17.45
CA PRO A 42 -6.99 -3.44 17.11
C PRO A 42 -5.96 -3.24 15.98
N PHE A 43 -6.15 -2.24 15.12
CA PHE A 43 -5.22 -1.90 14.05
C PHE A 43 -3.90 -1.30 14.55
N ALA A 44 -3.93 -0.59 15.69
CA ALA A 44 -2.69 -0.13 16.32
C ALA A 44 -1.89 -1.31 16.86
N PHE A 45 -2.56 -2.33 17.41
CA PHE A 45 -1.90 -3.57 17.83
C PHE A 45 -1.26 -4.29 16.63
N GLN A 46 -1.98 -4.39 15.50
CA GLN A 46 -1.45 -4.93 14.25
C GLN A 46 -0.19 -4.20 13.78
N ASP A 47 -0.19 -2.87 13.78
CA ASP A 47 0.97 -2.07 13.40
C ASP A 47 2.17 -2.30 14.35
N MET A 48 1.90 -2.43 15.65
CA MET A 48 2.93 -2.69 16.66
C MET A 48 3.54 -4.09 16.51
N THR A 49 2.72 -5.13 16.41
CA THR A 49 3.21 -6.51 16.23
C THR A 49 3.91 -6.67 14.88
N ALA A 50 3.36 -6.11 13.80
CA ALA A 50 4.01 -6.09 12.50
C ALA A 50 5.37 -5.41 12.54
N ARG A 51 5.52 -4.31 13.29
CA ARG A 51 6.82 -3.64 13.43
C ARG A 51 7.83 -4.50 14.19
N MET A 52 7.40 -5.19 15.24
CA MET A 52 8.25 -6.13 15.99
C MET A 52 8.65 -7.34 15.13
N ILE A 53 7.75 -7.86 14.29
CA ILE A 53 8.08 -8.93 13.34
C ILE A 53 9.07 -8.42 12.28
N GLU A 54 8.91 -7.20 11.80
CA GLU A 54 9.80 -6.60 10.81
C GLU A 54 11.23 -6.44 11.32
N THR A 55 11.43 -6.15 12.61
CA THR A 55 12.77 -6.06 13.21
C THR A 55 13.42 -7.43 13.31
N ILE A 56 12.65 -8.49 13.56
CA ILE A 56 13.12 -9.89 13.49
C ILE A 56 13.51 -10.25 12.06
N ARG A 57 12.62 -10.00 11.08
CA ARG A 57 12.86 -10.30 9.66
C ARG A 57 14.11 -9.62 9.10
N LYS A 58 14.40 -8.42 9.58
CA LYS A 58 15.57 -7.62 9.16
C LYS A 58 16.80 -7.83 10.06
N GLU A 59 16.75 -8.79 10.98
CA GLU A 59 17.87 -9.17 11.84
C GLU A 59 18.34 -8.05 12.80
N HIS A 60 17.47 -7.07 13.07
CA HIS A 60 17.71 -6.04 14.10
C HIS A 60 17.44 -6.58 15.51
N TRP A 61 16.55 -7.56 15.62
CA TRP A 61 16.21 -8.21 16.88
C TRP A 61 16.17 -9.73 16.70
N ASP A 62 17.11 -10.42 17.34
CA ASP A 62 17.14 -11.89 17.41
C ASP A 62 16.22 -12.39 18.52
N ALA A 63 14.91 -12.41 18.24
CA ALA A 63 13.91 -12.95 19.15
C ALA A 63 13.96 -14.48 19.16
N ASP A 64 13.81 -15.08 20.35
CA ASP A 64 13.69 -16.53 20.48
C ASP A 64 12.42 -17.08 19.80
N ASP A 65 12.41 -18.39 19.56
CA ASP A 65 11.32 -19.05 18.83
C ASP A 65 9.96 -18.85 19.52
N VAL A 66 9.94 -18.81 20.85
CA VAL A 66 8.71 -18.60 21.63
C VAL A 66 8.15 -17.20 21.38
N THR A 67 8.99 -16.17 21.50
CA THR A 67 8.64 -14.77 21.27
C THR A 67 8.21 -14.55 19.82
N ARG A 68 8.96 -15.11 18.87
CA ARG A 68 8.63 -15.03 17.43
C ARG A 68 7.28 -15.68 17.13
N THR A 69 7.06 -16.90 17.64
CA THR A 69 5.79 -17.62 17.46
C THR A 69 4.64 -16.83 18.04
N ARG A 70 4.79 -16.30 19.26
CA ARG A 70 3.78 -15.47 19.90
C ARG A 70 3.45 -14.24 19.06
N LEU A 71 4.44 -13.49 18.59
CA LEU A 71 4.21 -12.33 17.73
C LEU A 71 3.48 -12.66 16.44
N LEU A 72 3.87 -13.75 15.77
CA LEU A 72 3.23 -14.21 14.54
C LEU A 72 1.77 -14.59 14.79
N THR A 73 1.50 -15.36 15.85
CA THR A 73 0.13 -15.73 16.25
C THR A 73 -0.71 -14.49 16.54
N GLU A 74 -0.22 -13.56 17.36
CA GLU A 74 -0.96 -12.35 17.73
C GLU A 74 -1.28 -11.45 16.54
N TYR A 75 -0.34 -11.29 15.61
CA TYR A 75 -0.58 -10.51 14.40
C TYR A 75 -1.61 -11.18 13.48
N VAL A 76 -1.46 -12.49 13.26
CA VAL A 76 -2.39 -13.28 12.44
C VAL A 76 -3.80 -13.28 13.03
N ASP A 77 -3.92 -13.56 14.33
CA ASP A 77 -5.20 -13.63 15.03
C ASP A 77 -5.90 -12.27 15.07
N SER A 78 -5.16 -11.18 15.27
CA SER A 78 -5.73 -9.83 15.22
C SER A 78 -6.32 -9.51 13.85
N VAL A 79 -5.63 -9.87 12.76
CA VAL A 79 -6.13 -9.65 11.39
C VAL A 79 -7.34 -10.54 11.10
N VAL A 80 -7.30 -11.81 11.52
CA VAL A 80 -8.42 -12.75 11.34
C VAL A 80 -9.66 -12.26 12.10
N THR A 81 -9.47 -11.70 13.29
CA THR A 81 -10.57 -11.29 14.18
C THR A 81 -11.13 -9.92 13.81
N HIS A 82 -10.28 -8.94 13.52
CA HIS A 82 -10.67 -7.54 13.34
C HIS A 82 -10.61 -7.05 11.89
N GLY A 83 -10.15 -7.88 10.97
CA GLY A 83 -9.86 -7.49 9.61
C GLY A 83 -8.55 -6.72 9.50
N VAL A 84 -8.28 -6.20 8.30
CA VAL A 84 -7.00 -5.59 7.97
C VAL A 84 -7.00 -4.09 8.29
N GLY A 85 -6.09 -3.64 9.16
CA GLY A 85 -5.94 -2.23 9.49
C GLY A 85 -5.28 -1.38 8.40
N CYS A 86 -4.49 -2.01 7.53
CA CYS A 86 -3.71 -1.44 6.42
C CYS A 86 -2.97 -0.12 6.69
N ALA A 87 -1.64 -0.22 6.74
CA ALA A 87 -0.70 0.88 6.71
C ALA A 87 0.46 0.58 5.73
N ASP A 88 1.29 1.58 5.44
CA ASP A 88 2.45 1.44 4.55
C ASP A 88 3.43 0.31 4.98
N HIS A 89 3.50 0.03 6.28
CA HIS A 89 4.41 -0.98 6.84
C HIS A 89 3.75 -2.35 7.11
N THR A 90 2.44 -2.46 6.91
CA THR A 90 1.67 -3.72 6.96
C THR A 90 1.28 -4.10 5.53
N CYS A 91 0.14 -3.62 5.02
CA CYS A 91 -0.32 -3.86 3.64
C CYS A 91 0.70 -3.40 2.59
N GLY A 92 1.39 -2.28 2.84
CA GLY A 92 2.43 -1.77 1.93
C GLY A 92 3.75 -2.56 1.96
N ASN A 93 3.87 -3.59 2.81
CA ASN A 93 5.08 -4.38 2.98
C ASN A 93 4.86 -5.87 2.67
N ALA A 94 4.67 -6.20 1.39
CA ALA A 94 4.43 -7.58 0.96
C ALA A 94 5.57 -8.56 1.34
N ARG A 95 6.81 -8.08 1.51
CA ARG A 95 7.92 -8.92 2.01
C ARG A 95 7.76 -9.30 3.48
N LEU A 96 7.15 -8.44 4.29
CA LEU A 96 6.76 -8.78 5.66
C LEU A 96 5.60 -9.78 5.65
N LEU A 97 4.59 -9.59 4.80
CA LEU A 97 3.46 -10.50 4.70
C LEU A 97 3.90 -11.92 4.29
N GLU A 98 4.79 -12.02 3.30
CA GLU A 98 5.42 -13.29 2.88
C GLU A 98 6.17 -13.95 4.05
N TYR A 99 6.97 -13.18 4.78
CA TYR A 99 7.67 -13.67 5.97
C TYR A 99 6.72 -14.17 7.06
N VAL A 100 5.61 -13.47 7.32
CA VAL A 100 4.60 -13.90 8.30
C VAL A 100 3.99 -15.24 7.92
N LEU A 101 3.68 -15.46 6.64
CA LEU A 101 3.14 -16.73 6.16
C LEU A 101 4.16 -17.86 6.29
N GLU A 102 5.39 -17.63 5.83
CA GLU A 102 6.44 -18.65 5.87
C GLU A 102 6.87 -19.02 7.29
N GLU A 103 7.21 -18.01 8.11
CA GLU A 103 7.62 -18.25 9.48
C GLU A 103 6.45 -18.72 10.34
N GLY A 104 5.23 -18.23 10.09
CA GLY A 104 4.03 -18.72 10.76
C GLY A 104 3.86 -20.23 10.54
N ALA A 105 3.99 -20.69 9.30
CA ALA A 105 3.93 -22.12 8.98
C ALA A 105 5.06 -22.93 9.62
N ARG A 106 6.29 -22.40 9.66
CA ARG A 106 7.45 -23.07 10.28
C ARG A 106 7.33 -23.17 11.80
N ASN A 107 6.72 -22.17 12.44
CA ASN A 107 6.64 -22.04 13.90
C ASN A 107 5.30 -22.53 14.49
N GLY A 108 4.42 -23.12 13.67
CA GLY A 108 3.22 -23.81 14.15
C GLY A 108 1.98 -22.93 14.33
N VAL A 109 1.93 -21.75 13.70
CA VAL A 109 0.68 -20.99 13.57
C VAL A 109 -0.32 -21.84 12.77
N PRO A 110 -1.59 -21.97 13.21
CA PRO A 110 -2.55 -22.85 12.54
C PRO A 110 -2.76 -22.47 11.07
N VAL A 111 -2.65 -23.46 10.17
CA VAL A 111 -2.85 -23.25 8.72
C VAL A 111 -4.17 -22.56 8.39
N PRO A 112 -5.33 -22.91 9.00
CA PRO A 112 -6.57 -22.19 8.71
C PRO A 112 -6.54 -20.70 9.06
N ALA A 113 -5.74 -20.30 10.06
CA ALA A 113 -5.56 -18.90 10.42
C ALA A 113 -4.63 -18.19 9.41
N LEU A 114 -3.55 -18.85 8.98
CA LEU A 114 -2.67 -18.35 7.93
C LEU A 114 -3.39 -18.17 6.57
N ASP A 115 -4.25 -19.12 6.19
CA ASP A 115 -5.06 -19.04 4.97
C ASP A 115 -6.03 -17.85 5.02
N GLN A 116 -6.67 -17.63 6.18
CA GLN A 116 -7.58 -16.48 6.38
C GLN A 116 -6.82 -15.16 6.37
N PHE A 117 -5.65 -15.10 7.02
CA PHE A 117 -4.76 -13.95 6.98
C PHE A 117 -4.31 -13.63 5.56
N GLN A 118 -3.86 -14.64 4.80
CA GLN A 118 -3.46 -14.48 3.40
C GLN A 118 -4.61 -13.91 2.57
N ALA A 119 -5.79 -14.52 2.64
CA ALA A 119 -6.95 -14.07 1.88
C ALA A 119 -7.33 -12.62 2.21
N ALA A 120 -7.38 -12.26 3.50
CA ALA A 120 -7.71 -10.90 3.94
C ALA A 120 -6.68 -9.87 3.44
N MET A 121 -5.40 -10.20 3.53
CA MET A 121 -4.32 -9.33 3.06
C MET A 121 -4.32 -9.17 1.53
N GLU A 122 -4.47 -10.26 0.79
CA GLU A 122 -4.52 -10.25 -0.68
C GLU A 122 -5.73 -9.48 -1.22
N GLU A 123 -6.88 -9.62 -0.56
CA GLU A 123 -8.07 -8.79 -0.84
C GLU A 123 -7.77 -7.31 -0.63
N ALA A 124 -7.12 -6.95 0.48
CA ALA A 124 -6.83 -5.57 0.82
C ALA A 124 -5.78 -4.92 -0.12
N ILE A 125 -4.75 -5.66 -0.55
CA ILE A 125 -3.70 -5.15 -1.44
C ILE A 125 -4.05 -5.28 -2.94
N GLY A 126 -5.06 -6.08 -3.29
CA GLY A 126 -5.54 -6.27 -4.66
C GLY A 126 -4.62 -7.11 -5.56
N THR A 127 -3.74 -7.92 -4.98
CA THR A 127 -2.78 -8.81 -5.66
C THR A 127 -2.35 -9.94 -4.73
N ASP A 128 -1.79 -11.02 -5.26
CA ASP A 128 -1.19 -12.06 -4.43
C ASP A 128 0.10 -11.58 -3.73
N ILE A 129 0.34 -12.05 -2.51
CA ILE A 129 1.47 -11.64 -1.67
C ILE A 129 2.80 -11.99 -2.33
N GLU A 130 2.93 -13.19 -2.91
CA GLU A 130 4.18 -13.66 -3.55
C GLU A 130 4.59 -12.74 -4.72
N SER A 131 3.65 -12.36 -5.59
CA SER A 131 3.93 -11.45 -6.70
C SER A 131 4.28 -10.04 -6.23
N ALA A 132 3.58 -9.53 -5.21
CA ALA A 132 3.89 -8.24 -4.61
C ALA A 132 5.29 -8.24 -3.96
N ALA A 133 5.64 -9.30 -3.22
CA ALA A 133 6.95 -9.46 -2.59
C ALA A 133 8.08 -9.53 -3.64
N ARG A 134 7.91 -10.32 -4.72
CA ARG A 134 8.83 -10.34 -5.87
C ARG A 134 9.00 -8.98 -6.53
N ALA A 135 7.91 -8.25 -6.72
CA ALA A 135 7.95 -6.92 -7.33
C ALA A 135 8.73 -5.93 -6.46
N MET A 136 8.51 -5.97 -5.14
CA MET A 136 9.26 -5.17 -4.17
C MET A 136 10.75 -5.53 -4.15
N GLU A 137 11.10 -6.81 -4.15
CA GLU A 137 12.51 -7.23 -4.20
C GLU A 137 13.19 -6.77 -5.50
N ALA A 138 12.50 -6.90 -6.64
CA ALA A 138 13.00 -6.38 -7.91
C ALA A 138 13.20 -4.86 -7.88
N PHE A 139 12.32 -4.12 -7.20
CA PHE A 139 12.48 -2.68 -6.99
C PHE A 139 13.71 -2.35 -6.14
N VAL A 140 13.89 -3.03 -5.00
CA VAL A 140 15.06 -2.84 -4.12
C VAL A 140 16.35 -3.10 -4.89
N ARG A 141 16.45 -4.23 -5.59
CA ARG A 141 17.63 -4.59 -6.40
C ARG A 141 17.95 -3.54 -7.46
N ARG A 142 16.92 -2.98 -8.13
CA ARG A 142 17.13 -1.89 -9.09
C ARG A 142 17.66 -0.63 -8.42
N ASN A 143 17.08 -0.22 -7.28
CA ASN A 143 17.53 0.96 -6.55
C ASN A 143 18.97 0.82 -6.04
N GLU A 144 19.33 -0.35 -5.52
CA GLU A 144 20.69 -0.61 -5.01
C GLU A 144 21.73 -0.72 -6.14
N SER A 145 21.33 -1.15 -7.33
CA SER A 145 22.19 -1.19 -8.52
C SER A 145 22.38 0.17 -9.20
N GLY A 146 21.63 1.19 -8.79
CA GLY A 146 21.72 2.54 -9.33
C GLY A 146 23.05 3.22 -8.99
N PRO A 147 23.35 4.36 -9.64
CA PRO A 147 24.53 5.14 -9.31
C PRO A 147 24.46 5.56 -7.84
N ARG A 148 25.47 5.17 -7.05
CA ARG A 148 25.65 5.72 -5.71
C ARG A 148 26.05 7.18 -5.87
N TYR A 149 25.25 8.10 -5.35
CA TYR A 149 25.60 9.52 -5.30
C TYR A 149 26.77 9.68 -4.33
N THR A 150 27.99 9.68 -4.86
CA THR A 150 29.23 9.88 -4.11
C THR A 150 29.62 11.35 -3.99
N GLU A 151 28.95 12.22 -4.75
CA GLU A 151 29.15 13.67 -4.66
C GLU A 151 28.33 14.25 -3.52
N ASN A 152 28.94 15.15 -2.76
CA ASN A 152 28.24 15.94 -1.76
C ASN A 152 27.16 16.78 -2.48
N ILE A 153 25.90 16.48 -2.19
CA ILE A 153 24.78 17.29 -2.68
C ILE A 153 24.80 18.60 -1.91
N GLU A 154 25.23 19.69 -2.55
CA GLU A 154 25.31 21.04 -1.93
C GLU A 154 23.93 21.63 -1.57
N GLY A 155 22.86 20.98 -2.04
CA GLY A 155 21.48 21.27 -1.67
C GLY A 155 20.50 20.80 -2.73
N LEU A 156 19.31 20.39 -2.29
CA LEU A 156 18.18 20.14 -3.19
C LEU A 156 17.27 21.38 -3.16
N ARG A 157 17.11 22.06 -4.29
CA ARG A 157 16.10 23.12 -4.44
C ARG A 157 14.78 22.47 -4.81
N MET A 158 13.78 22.55 -3.93
CA MET A 158 12.40 22.25 -4.30
C MET A 158 11.94 23.26 -5.35
N GLU A 159 11.69 22.78 -6.56
CA GLU A 159 11.05 23.55 -7.62
C GLU A 159 9.61 23.11 -7.74
N GLU A 160 8.69 24.07 -7.90
CA GLU A 160 7.30 23.78 -8.22
C GLU A 160 7.25 23.14 -9.61
N ARG A 161 7.21 21.82 -9.66
CA ARG A 161 6.80 21.11 -10.86
C ARG A 161 5.29 21.26 -10.96
N ARG A 162 4.83 22.25 -11.73
CA ARG A 162 3.46 22.19 -12.26
C ARG A 162 3.39 20.92 -13.09
N PRO A 163 2.50 19.97 -12.77
CA PRO A 163 2.25 18.87 -13.69
C PRO A 163 1.91 19.52 -15.02
N GLU A 164 2.67 19.20 -16.07
CA GLU A 164 2.20 19.48 -17.41
C GLU A 164 0.82 18.82 -17.49
N THR A 165 -0.23 19.64 -17.63
CA THR A 165 -1.55 19.13 -17.98
C THR A 165 -1.30 18.16 -19.12
N PRO A 166 -1.63 16.87 -18.99
CA PRO A 166 -1.51 15.95 -20.12
C PRO A 166 -2.26 16.64 -21.24
N VAL A 167 -1.54 17.10 -22.26
CA VAL A 167 -2.17 17.55 -23.49
C VAL A 167 -2.90 16.30 -23.92
N ALA A 168 -4.23 16.31 -23.77
CA ALA A 168 -5.06 15.23 -24.24
C ALA A 168 -4.60 14.99 -25.67
N GLN A 169 -3.96 13.84 -25.90
CA GLN A 169 -3.67 13.45 -27.26
C GLN A 169 -5.04 13.29 -27.87
N THR A 170 -5.45 14.29 -28.64
CA THR A 170 -6.60 14.21 -29.49
C THR A 170 -6.28 13.05 -30.41
N SER A 171 -6.83 11.88 -30.07
CA SER A 171 -6.87 10.75 -30.99
C SER A 171 -7.33 11.32 -32.31
N ASP A 172 -6.54 11.06 -33.34
CA ASP A 172 -6.78 11.44 -34.72
C ASP A 172 -8.12 10.84 -35.18
N LEU A 173 -9.21 11.50 -34.80
CA LEU A 173 -10.56 11.30 -35.29
C LEU A 173 -10.94 12.43 -36.25
N THR A 174 -9.95 13.19 -36.74
CA THR A 174 -10.08 13.92 -37.99
C THR A 174 -9.93 12.95 -39.15
N ARG A 175 -10.88 12.02 -39.25
CA ARG A 175 -11.35 11.57 -40.57
C ARG A 175 -11.78 12.83 -41.29
N GLU A 176 -11.11 13.13 -42.39
CA GLU A 176 -11.35 14.25 -43.30
C GLU A 176 -12.84 14.61 -43.41
N ALA A 177 -13.31 15.56 -42.60
CA ALA A 177 -14.55 16.27 -42.88
C ALA A 177 -14.18 17.36 -43.88
N GLY A 178 -14.15 16.97 -45.17
CA GLY A 178 -13.88 17.89 -46.25
C GLY A 178 -14.86 19.05 -46.21
N ALA A 179 -14.41 20.24 -46.63
CA ALA A 179 -15.17 21.51 -46.64
C ALA A 179 -16.55 21.46 -47.34
N TRP A 180 -16.89 20.34 -47.97
CA TRP A 180 -18.16 20.05 -48.62
C TRP A 180 -19.24 19.53 -47.67
N ASP A 181 -18.91 18.99 -46.49
CA ASP A 181 -19.91 18.43 -45.55
C ASP A 181 -20.78 19.50 -44.89
N ALA A 182 -20.22 20.69 -44.64
CA ALA A 182 -20.95 21.83 -44.10
C ALA A 182 -22.03 22.36 -45.07
N VAL A 183 -21.84 22.15 -46.38
CA VAL A 183 -22.77 22.60 -47.42
C VAL A 183 -24.03 21.74 -47.46
N TRP A 184 -23.91 20.43 -47.22
CA TRP A 184 -25.04 19.49 -47.26
C TRP A 184 -25.94 19.54 -46.02
N VAL A 185 -25.41 19.93 -44.86
CA VAL A 185 -26.21 20.07 -43.62
C VAL A 185 -26.92 21.44 -43.55
N GLY A 186 -26.31 22.51 -44.06
CA GLY A 186 -26.88 23.87 -44.00
C GLY A 186 -28.01 24.15 -44.99
N ALA A 187 -27.94 23.60 -46.20
CA ALA A 187 -28.94 23.82 -47.26
C ALA A 187 -30.37 23.34 -46.93
N PRO A 188 -30.60 22.15 -46.36
CA PRO A 188 -31.96 21.70 -46.03
C PRO A 188 -32.60 22.49 -44.88
N ILE A 189 -31.80 22.98 -43.92
CA ILE A 189 -32.31 23.78 -42.78
C ILE A 189 -32.79 25.15 -43.27
N LEU A 190 -32.03 25.81 -44.15
CA LEU A 190 -32.44 27.09 -44.74
C LEU A 190 -33.66 26.93 -45.66
N GLY A 191 -33.73 25.82 -46.41
CA GLY A 191 -34.91 25.48 -47.22
C GLY A 191 -36.17 25.29 -46.38
N LEU A 192 -36.08 24.55 -45.27
CA LEU A 192 -37.19 24.33 -44.34
C LEU A 192 -37.66 25.62 -43.66
N LEU A 193 -36.73 26.50 -43.27
CA LEU A 193 -37.05 27.80 -42.67
C LEU A 193 -37.72 28.76 -43.67
N ALA A 194 -37.29 28.75 -44.93
CA ALA A 194 -37.92 29.54 -46.00
C ALA A 194 -39.35 29.05 -46.30
N VAL A 195 -39.56 27.73 -46.39
CA VAL A 195 -40.87 27.12 -46.58
C VAL A 195 -41.80 27.42 -45.39
N TRP A 196 -41.32 27.29 -44.15
CA TRP A 196 -42.08 27.64 -42.96
C TRP A 196 -42.50 29.12 -42.96
N ARG A 197 -41.58 30.02 -43.32
CA ARG A 197 -41.85 31.47 -43.36
C ARG A 197 -42.83 31.86 -44.47
N LEU A 198 -42.81 31.16 -45.61
CA LEU A 198 -43.77 31.35 -46.71
C LEU A 198 -45.16 30.81 -46.35
N ARG A 199 -45.23 29.67 -45.63
CA ARG A 199 -46.51 29.07 -45.19
C ARG A 199 -47.21 29.91 -44.13
N ARG A 200 -46.44 30.58 -43.25
CA ARG A 200 -46.96 31.48 -42.21
C ARG A 200 -47.49 32.83 -42.74
N ARG A 201 -47.16 33.22 -43.98
CA ARG A 201 -47.61 34.48 -44.60
C ARG A 201 -48.86 34.33 -45.49
N ARG A 202 -49.33 33.10 -45.73
CA ARG A 202 -50.49 32.79 -46.59
C ARG A 202 -51.68 32.19 -45.84
N GLY A 203 -51.66 32.23 -44.50
CA GLY A 203 -52.77 31.82 -43.63
C GLY A 203 -53.26 32.99 -42.79
#